data_AF-A0A813I755-F1
#
_entry.id   AF-A0A813I755-F1
#
_cell.length_a   1.000
_cell.length_b   1.000
_cell.length_c   1.000
_cell.angle_alpha   90.00
_cell.angle_beta   90.00
_cell.angle_gamma   90.00
#
_symmetry.space_group_name_H-M   'P 1'
#
loop_
_entity.id
_entity.type
_entity.pdbx_description
1 polymer ?
#
loop_
_entity_poly.entity_id
_entity_poly.type
_entity_poly.pdbx_seq_one_letter_code
_entity_poly.pdbx_strand_id
1 'polypeptide(L)'
;MKRPLGPVQFESSVHANSQEIYLELVELSGHVVGKGTWSATLRANCLYLCALLAKPRHRCRLLQGSSEITPFTPLAALDLTLGNCIQVVWLSSPAADRSASSHAFAAIKAGGRVVTWGSAACGGDSSAVAALLTKGVVQVCGNYDAFAAIKADGSVVTWGHAESGGNSRLVAPLLTEGIVQVCGTDMAFAAVKADGSVVTWGSAIHGGNSSAVAPLLTEGVVQVCGSCWAFAAIKADGSVVTWGSAIYGGNSSAVAALLTEGVVQVCGNCYAFAAIKADGSVVSWGDAKSGGNSRLVAPLLTEGVVQVCGSWWAFAAIKADGSVVTWGGANGYGGGDSSAVAPLLTEGVVQVCGSCAAFAAIKA
;
A
#
# COMPACT_ATOMS: atom_id res chain seq x y z
N MET A 1 -34.43 18.10 35.83
CA MET A 1 -34.87 18.11 34.42
C MET A 1 -33.71 18.53 33.54
N LYS A 2 -33.17 17.62 32.73
CA LYS A 2 -32.28 17.96 31.60
C LYS A 2 -32.90 17.31 30.36
N ARG A 3 -33.24 18.13 29.36
CA ARG A 3 -33.81 17.67 28.08
C ARG A 3 -32.72 16.98 27.24
N PRO A 4 -33.04 15.92 26.49
CA PRO A 4 -32.13 15.37 25.50
C PRO A 4 -32.10 16.28 24.26
N LEU A 5 -30.91 16.57 23.73
CA LEU A 5 -30.74 17.17 22.41
C LEU A 5 -30.92 16.07 21.36
N GLY A 6 -31.83 16.28 20.41
CA GLY A 6 -32.11 15.37 19.31
C GLY A 6 -30.99 15.31 18.26
N PRO A 7 -31.08 14.38 17.30
CA PRO A 7 -30.04 14.17 16.30
C PRO A 7 -29.94 15.35 15.33
N VAL A 8 -28.72 15.83 15.10
CA VAL A 8 -28.39 16.82 14.07
C VAL A 8 -28.20 16.06 12.75
N GLN A 9 -29.04 16.36 11.76
CA GLN A 9 -28.85 15.92 10.38
C GLN A 9 -27.83 16.82 9.67
N PHE A 10 -26.96 16.23 8.86
CA PHE A 10 -26.13 16.95 7.89
C PHE A 10 -26.59 16.56 6.48
N GLU A 11 -27.06 17.54 5.70
CA GLU A 11 -27.31 17.42 4.27
C GLU A 11 -25.98 17.59 3.51
N SER A 12 -25.64 16.68 2.59
CA SER A 12 -24.52 16.86 1.66
C SER A 12 -25.04 16.96 0.23
N SER A 13 -24.84 18.13 -0.39
CA SER A 13 -25.03 18.34 -1.83
C SER A 13 -23.81 17.83 -2.60
N VAL A 14 -24.05 16.92 -3.55
CA VAL A 14 -23.07 16.22 -4.37
C VAL A 14 -22.63 17.06 -5.57
N HIS A 15 -21.33 17.07 -5.87
CA HIS A 15 -20.86 17.20 -7.25
C HIS A 15 -19.77 16.16 -7.54
N ALA A 16 -20.00 15.43 -8.64
CA ALA A 16 -19.20 14.32 -9.13
C ALA A 16 -17.88 14.77 -9.77
N ASN A 17 -16.88 13.86 -9.75
CA ASN A 17 -15.62 13.87 -10.51
C ASN A 17 -14.33 14.45 -9.89
N SER A 18 -14.18 14.45 -8.56
CA SER A 18 -12.85 14.49 -7.94
C SER A 18 -12.87 13.78 -6.58
N GLN A 19 -11.91 12.88 -6.33
CA GLN A 19 -11.73 12.21 -5.04
C GLN A 19 -11.25 13.23 -3.99
N GLU A 20 -12.16 14.01 -3.41
CA GLU A 20 -11.83 14.96 -2.36
C GLU A 20 -11.90 14.31 -0.97
N ILE A 21 -10.76 14.22 -0.29
CA ILE A 21 -10.67 13.98 1.15
C ILE A 21 -10.76 15.35 1.86
N TYR A 22 -11.61 15.42 2.89
CA TYR A 22 -11.72 16.57 3.76
C TYR A 22 -10.70 16.48 4.90
N LEU A 23 -9.85 17.51 5.04
CA LEU A 23 -8.92 17.65 6.18
C LEU A 23 -9.18 18.99 6.88
N GLU A 24 -9.31 18.97 8.21
CA GLU A 24 -9.40 20.17 9.04
C GLU A 24 -8.02 20.65 9.49
N LEU A 25 -7.75 21.95 9.29
CA LEU A 25 -6.57 22.62 9.84
C LEU A 25 -6.90 23.11 11.25
N VAL A 26 -6.26 22.49 12.26
CA VAL A 26 -6.43 22.86 13.67
C VAL A 26 -5.14 23.47 14.20
N GLU A 27 -5.22 24.66 14.79
CA GLU A 27 -4.11 25.27 15.50
C GLU A 27 -3.78 24.49 16.79
N LEU A 28 -2.58 24.69 17.34
CA LEU A 28 -2.17 24.05 18.61
C LEU A 28 -3.12 24.34 19.79
N SER A 29 -3.96 25.36 19.67
CA SER A 29 -5.01 25.77 20.62
C SER A 29 -6.32 24.98 20.48
N GLY A 30 -6.43 24.05 19.52
CA GLY A 30 -7.65 23.28 19.27
C GLY A 30 -8.72 24.01 18.42
N HIS A 31 -8.42 25.21 17.92
CA HIS A 31 -9.33 25.96 17.05
C HIS A 31 -9.15 25.59 15.58
N VAL A 32 -10.25 25.29 14.88
CA VAL A 32 -10.27 25.05 13.43
C VAL A 32 -10.09 26.38 12.71
N VAL A 33 -9.02 26.51 11.93
CA VAL A 33 -8.62 27.78 11.27
C VAL A 33 -8.89 27.76 9.76
N GLY A 34 -9.33 26.62 9.21
CA GLY A 34 -9.74 26.51 7.81
C GLY A 34 -10.19 25.10 7.44
N LYS A 35 -11.17 25.03 6.54
CA LYS A 35 -11.64 23.81 5.88
C LYS A 35 -11.22 23.87 4.41
N GLY A 36 -10.63 22.80 3.89
CA GLY A 36 -10.23 22.71 2.49
C GLY A 36 -10.40 21.29 1.97
N THR A 37 -10.67 21.18 0.67
CA THR A 37 -10.80 19.92 -0.06
C THR A 37 -9.45 19.52 -0.67
N TRP A 38 -9.08 18.26 -0.53
CA TRP A 38 -7.78 17.74 -0.96
C TRP A 38 -7.95 16.50 -1.83
N SER A 39 -7.28 16.42 -2.98
CA SER A 39 -7.35 15.22 -3.82
C SER A 39 -6.31 14.18 -3.42
N ALA A 40 -6.73 12.97 -3.08
CA ALA A 40 -5.83 11.81 -2.88
C ALA A 40 -6.19 10.72 -3.88
N THR A 41 -5.19 10.07 -4.47
CA THR A 41 -5.39 8.92 -5.36
C THR A 41 -4.69 7.70 -4.76
N LEU A 42 -5.43 6.62 -4.54
CA LEU A 42 -4.89 5.36 -4.03
C LEU A 42 -4.42 4.50 -5.21
N ARG A 43 -3.12 4.20 -5.30
CA ARG A 43 -2.60 3.11 -6.14
C ARG A 43 -1.60 2.30 -5.32
N ALA A 44 -1.81 0.98 -5.26
CA ALA A 44 -0.86 0.00 -4.74
C ALA A 44 -0.18 0.36 -3.40
N ASN A 45 -0.96 0.42 -2.31
CA ASN A 45 -0.47 0.64 -0.93
C ASN A 45 0.29 1.96 -0.70
N CYS A 46 0.21 2.93 -1.63
CA CYS A 46 0.78 4.26 -1.47
C CYS A 46 -0.34 5.31 -1.35
N LEU A 47 -0.31 6.11 -0.28
CA LEU A 47 -1.13 7.32 -0.17
C LEU A 47 -0.42 8.45 -0.91
N TYR A 48 -0.95 8.86 -2.06
CA TYR A 48 -0.50 10.09 -2.75
C TYR A 48 -1.24 11.29 -2.15
N LEU A 49 -0.50 12.16 -1.44
CA LEU A 49 -1.05 13.43 -0.93
C LEU A 49 -0.59 14.57 -1.86
N CYS A 50 -1.45 15.03 -2.76
CA CYS A 50 -1.20 16.24 -3.55
C CYS A 50 -1.61 17.47 -2.74
N ALA A 51 -0.63 18.24 -2.25
CA ALA A 51 -0.88 19.48 -1.55
C ALA A 51 -0.94 20.67 -2.52
N LEU A 52 -2.14 21.14 -2.87
CA LEU A 52 -2.35 22.46 -3.47
C LEU A 52 -2.39 23.51 -2.34
N LEU A 53 -1.22 24.01 -1.94
CA LEU A 53 -1.13 25.08 -0.93
C LEU A 53 -1.61 26.41 -1.52
N ALA A 54 -2.91 26.70 -1.41
CA ALA A 54 -3.43 28.03 -1.62
C ALA A 54 -3.07 28.92 -0.41
N LYS A 55 -1.94 29.64 -0.53
CA LYS A 55 -1.48 30.82 0.22
C LYS A 55 -0.25 30.62 1.14
N PRO A 56 0.66 31.61 1.18
CA PRO A 56 2.06 31.43 1.61
C PRO A 56 2.30 31.55 3.12
N ARG A 57 1.25 31.44 3.97
CA ARG A 57 1.35 31.81 5.40
C ARG A 57 0.91 30.74 6.40
N HIS A 58 0.67 29.50 5.98
CA HIS A 58 0.18 28.45 6.87
C HIS A 58 1.15 27.28 7.00
N ARG A 59 1.37 26.81 8.24
CA ARG A 59 2.20 25.65 8.58
C ARG A 59 1.29 24.41 8.66
N CYS A 60 1.62 23.35 7.91
CA CYS A 60 0.87 22.08 7.96
C CYS A 60 1.50 21.10 8.96
N ARG A 61 0.66 20.40 9.73
CA ARG A 61 1.02 19.26 10.59
C ARG A 61 0.20 18.06 10.16
N LEU A 62 0.85 16.93 9.89
CA LEU A 62 0.14 15.64 9.73
C LEU A 62 -0.25 15.16 11.15
N LEU A 63 -1.54 15.01 11.42
CA LEU A 63 -2.03 14.45 12.68
C LEU A 63 -2.33 12.96 12.46
N GLN A 64 -1.73 12.08 13.26
CA GLN A 64 -2.29 10.77 13.54
C GLN A 64 -2.61 10.70 15.04
N GLY A 65 -3.78 10.13 15.36
CA GLY A 65 -4.32 10.01 16.70
C GLY A 65 -3.48 9.11 17.62
N SER A 66 -3.63 9.41 18.91
CA SER A 66 -3.03 8.82 20.12
C SER A 66 -1.54 9.07 20.38
N SER A 67 -1.31 10.04 21.30
CA SER A 67 -0.24 10.16 22.32
C SER A 67 0.93 9.16 22.22
N GLU A 68 2.21 9.52 22.05
CA GLU A 68 3.00 10.66 22.53
C GLU A 68 3.98 11.16 21.45
N ILE A 69 4.53 12.35 21.67
CA ILE A 69 5.23 13.18 20.68
C ILE A 69 6.74 13.27 21.00
N THR A 70 7.61 12.87 20.07
CA THR A 70 8.94 13.44 19.63
C THR A 70 9.96 12.35 19.20
N PRO A 71 10.86 12.61 18.22
CA PRO A 71 11.44 13.89 17.80
C PRO A 71 10.94 14.47 16.47
N PHE A 72 10.73 15.78 16.49
CA PHE A 72 10.19 16.62 15.42
C PHE A 72 11.26 17.14 14.45
N THR A 73 10.99 17.05 13.14
CA THR A 73 11.26 18.16 12.22
C THR A 73 9.90 18.70 11.78
N PRO A 74 9.54 19.96 12.09
CA PRO A 74 8.28 20.54 11.62
C PRO A 74 8.29 20.60 10.09
N LEU A 75 7.15 20.32 9.43
CA LEU A 75 7.00 20.39 7.96
C LEU A 75 7.43 21.75 7.39
N ALA A 76 7.39 22.80 8.20
CA ALA A 76 7.86 24.15 7.87
C ALA A 76 9.40 24.25 7.64
N ALA A 77 10.19 23.32 8.16
CA ALA A 77 11.64 23.25 7.92
C ALA A 77 11.99 22.50 6.61
N LEU A 78 10.98 22.04 5.86
CA LEU A 78 11.15 21.29 4.62
C LEU A 78 11.09 22.16 3.34
N ASP A 79 10.94 23.49 3.41
CA ASP A 79 10.89 24.38 2.23
C ASP A 79 10.03 23.83 1.07
N LEU A 80 8.78 23.44 1.38
CA LEU A 80 7.84 22.91 0.41
C LEU A 80 7.13 24.06 -0.34
N THR A 81 7.42 24.22 -1.62
CA THR A 81 6.76 25.10 -2.59
C THR A 81 5.57 24.45 -3.34
N LEU A 82 4.83 25.24 -4.11
CA LEU A 82 3.74 24.77 -4.99
C LEU A 82 4.30 23.80 -6.06
N GLY A 83 3.67 22.64 -6.25
CA GLY A 83 4.10 21.60 -7.20
C GLY A 83 4.93 20.45 -6.60
N ASN A 84 5.08 20.39 -5.27
CA ASN A 84 5.68 19.24 -4.59
C ASN A 84 4.66 18.09 -4.42
N CYS A 85 5.06 16.87 -4.77
CA CYS A 85 4.29 15.65 -4.52
C CYS A 85 4.78 14.97 -3.25
N ILE A 86 4.03 15.08 -2.15
CA ILE A 86 4.41 14.38 -0.91
C ILE A 86 3.87 12.95 -1.00
N GLN A 87 4.74 12.01 -1.38
CA GLN A 87 4.46 10.59 -1.19
C GLN A 87 4.90 10.20 0.22
N VAL A 88 3.96 10.16 1.18
CA VAL A 88 4.24 9.68 2.54
C VAL A 88 4.11 8.17 2.54
N VAL A 89 5.23 7.46 2.65
CA VAL A 89 5.20 6.03 2.97
C VAL A 89 5.11 5.91 4.48
N TRP A 90 3.99 5.38 4.99
CA TRP A 90 3.77 5.10 6.41
C TRP A 90 4.07 3.64 6.70
N LEU A 91 4.74 3.40 7.82
CA LEU A 91 5.15 2.09 8.29
C LEU A 91 4.43 1.84 9.61
N SER A 92 3.74 0.71 9.74
CA SER A 92 3.02 0.36 10.98
C SER A 92 3.07 -1.11 11.30
N SER A 93 3.11 -1.40 12.60
CA SER A 93 3.38 -2.72 13.17
C SER A 93 2.14 -3.35 13.82
N PRO A 94 1.97 -4.70 13.73
CA PRO A 94 1.15 -5.51 14.63
C PRO A 94 1.93 -6.16 15.79
N ALA A 95 3.26 -6.10 15.85
CA ALA A 95 4.01 -6.89 16.82
C ALA A 95 4.11 -6.15 18.17
N ALA A 96 3.31 -6.59 19.13
CA ALA A 96 3.46 -6.28 20.54
C ALA A 96 4.71 -6.96 21.12
N ASP A 97 5.90 -6.61 20.62
CA ASP A 97 7.19 -6.69 21.31
C ASP A 97 8.31 -6.15 20.38
N ARG A 98 8.66 -4.87 20.53
CA ARG A 98 10.03 -4.33 20.59
C ARG A 98 10.03 -2.81 20.41
N SER A 99 10.75 -2.17 21.32
CA SER A 99 10.93 -0.73 21.55
C SER A 99 11.72 0.02 20.44
N ALA A 100 11.32 -0.10 19.18
CA ALA A 100 11.76 0.80 18.11
C ALA A 100 10.60 0.96 17.11
N SER A 101 9.89 2.06 17.20
CA SER A 101 8.78 2.32 16.31
C SER A 101 9.30 2.60 14.89
N SER A 102 8.83 1.82 13.92
CA SER A 102 9.13 1.94 12.48
C SER A 102 8.52 3.22 11.92
N HIS A 103 9.17 4.35 12.18
CA HIS A 103 8.61 5.68 11.93
C HIS A 103 9.55 6.50 11.05
N ALA A 104 10.07 5.90 9.99
CA ALA A 104 10.80 6.63 8.97
C ALA A 104 9.86 7.06 7.85
N PHE A 105 10.14 8.21 7.26
CA PHE A 105 9.36 8.80 6.19
C PHE A 105 10.29 9.31 5.10
N ALA A 106 9.80 9.32 3.87
CA ALA A 106 10.45 9.94 2.73
C ALA A 106 9.42 10.81 1.99
N ALA A 107 9.88 11.86 1.31
CA ALA A 107 9.05 12.65 0.39
C ALA A 107 9.88 13.12 -0.81
N ILE A 108 9.26 13.20 -1.98
CA ILE A 108 9.85 13.69 -3.22
C ILE A 108 9.47 15.17 -3.41
N LYS A 109 10.44 16.06 -3.55
CA LYS A 109 10.24 17.46 -3.88
C LYS A 109 10.28 17.67 -5.39
N ALA A 110 9.81 18.83 -5.84
CA ALA A 110 9.92 19.32 -7.20
C ALA A 110 11.37 19.19 -7.68
N GLY A 111 11.55 18.68 -8.91
CA GLY A 111 12.86 18.31 -9.45
C GLY A 111 13.39 16.94 -9.01
N GLY A 112 12.62 16.17 -8.25
CA GLY A 112 12.94 14.79 -7.87
C GLY A 112 13.96 14.68 -6.73
N ARG A 113 14.02 15.66 -5.82
CA ARG A 113 14.85 15.59 -4.61
C ARG A 113 14.13 14.83 -3.51
N VAL A 114 14.77 13.86 -2.86
CA VAL A 114 14.18 13.16 -1.71
C VAL A 114 14.60 13.82 -0.40
N VAL A 115 13.66 13.92 0.53
CA VAL A 115 13.93 14.23 1.95
C VAL A 115 13.41 13.12 2.82
N THR A 116 14.18 12.77 3.85
CA THR A 116 13.83 11.72 4.82
C THR A 116 13.83 12.27 6.23
N TRP A 117 12.99 11.70 7.09
CA TRP A 117 12.95 12.03 8.52
C TRP A 117 12.41 10.85 9.32
N GLY A 118 12.53 10.92 10.65
CA GLY A 118 12.05 9.89 11.56
C GLY A 118 13.13 8.92 12.01
N SER A 119 12.80 7.65 12.24
CA SER A 119 13.74 6.66 12.78
C SER A 119 14.95 6.47 11.85
N ALA A 120 16.15 6.83 12.31
CA ALA A 120 17.38 6.69 11.54
C ALA A 120 17.65 5.23 11.15
N ALA A 121 17.40 4.29 12.07
CA ALA A 121 17.59 2.85 11.85
C ALA A 121 16.67 2.28 10.75
N CYS A 122 15.50 2.90 10.53
CA CYS A 122 14.51 2.48 9.55
C CYS A 122 14.57 3.30 8.25
N GLY A 123 15.64 4.09 8.02
CA GLY A 123 15.80 4.89 6.80
C GLY A 123 15.36 6.36 6.89
N GLY A 124 15.11 6.86 8.11
CA GLY A 124 14.93 8.29 8.35
C GLY A 124 16.22 9.09 8.11
N ASP A 125 17.38 8.45 8.26
CA ASP A 125 18.68 8.97 7.84
C ASP A 125 19.05 8.40 6.46
N SER A 126 19.14 9.29 5.46
CA SER A 126 19.58 8.98 4.10
C SER A 126 20.93 9.62 3.75
N SER A 127 21.68 10.11 4.74
CA SER A 127 22.95 10.83 4.54
C SER A 127 23.96 10.05 3.70
N ALA A 128 24.04 8.73 3.89
CA ALA A 128 24.92 7.84 3.13
C ALA A 128 24.64 7.82 1.61
N VAL A 129 23.42 8.15 1.19
CA VAL A 129 22.99 8.18 -0.22
C VAL A 129 22.51 9.57 -0.66
N ALA A 130 22.71 10.60 0.16
CA ALA A 130 22.14 11.93 -0.06
C ALA A 130 22.51 12.53 -1.43
N ALA A 131 23.74 12.30 -1.91
CA ALA A 131 24.20 12.76 -3.22
C ALA A 131 23.37 12.19 -4.38
N LEU A 132 22.90 10.94 -4.24
CA LEU A 132 22.10 10.22 -5.25
C LEU A 132 20.60 10.62 -5.19
N LEU A 133 20.18 11.24 -4.10
CA LEU A 133 18.79 11.64 -3.84
C LEU A 133 18.54 13.14 -4.08
N THR A 134 19.49 13.85 -4.69
CA THR A 134 19.41 15.31 -4.89
C THR A 134 18.45 15.73 -6.00
N LYS A 135 18.21 14.87 -7.00
CA LYS A 135 17.34 15.14 -8.17
C LYS A 135 16.97 13.86 -8.90
N GLY A 136 15.93 13.94 -9.74
CA GLY A 136 15.59 12.90 -10.69
C GLY A 136 14.94 11.65 -10.10
N VAL A 137 14.62 11.61 -8.80
CA VAL A 137 13.77 10.56 -8.22
C VAL A 137 12.32 10.80 -8.66
N VAL A 138 11.67 9.74 -9.15
CA VAL A 138 10.29 9.78 -9.64
C VAL A 138 9.33 9.00 -8.75
N GLN A 139 9.84 8.03 -7.98
CA GLN A 139 9.03 7.22 -7.07
C GLN A 139 9.89 6.77 -5.89
N VAL A 140 9.27 6.71 -4.70
CA VAL A 140 9.84 6.04 -3.53
C VAL A 140 8.91 4.93 -3.09
N CYS A 141 9.46 3.75 -2.85
CA CYS A 141 8.78 2.62 -2.22
C CYS A 141 9.47 2.36 -0.88
N GLY A 142 8.69 2.07 0.17
CA GLY A 142 9.24 1.70 1.46
C GLY A 142 8.67 0.37 1.92
N ASN A 143 9.42 -0.29 2.78
CA ASN A 143 8.99 -1.39 3.61
C ASN A 143 9.25 -1.07 5.08
N TYR A 144 9.09 -2.05 5.97
CA TYR A 144 9.09 -1.84 7.42
C TYR A 144 10.32 -1.07 7.96
N ASP A 145 11.50 -1.27 7.36
CA ASP A 145 12.73 -0.61 7.84
C ASP A 145 13.63 -0.03 6.73
N ALA A 146 13.21 -0.05 5.47
CA ALA A 146 14.03 0.38 4.35
C ALA A 146 13.23 1.05 3.24
N PHE A 147 13.94 1.74 2.37
CA PHE A 147 13.40 2.42 1.21
C PHE A 147 14.18 2.10 -0.06
N ALA A 148 13.47 2.18 -1.18
CA ALA A 148 14.00 2.11 -2.53
C ALA A 148 13.40 3.25 -3.37
N ALA A 149 14.24 4.06 -4.00
CA ALA A 149 13.85 5.13 -4.90
C ALA A 149 14.14 4.76 -6.34
N ILE A 150 13.15 4.92 -7.23
CA ILE A 150 13.33 4.82 -8.68
C ILE A 150 13.66 6.22 -9.21
N LYS A 151 14.71 6.32 -10.01
CA LYS A 151 15.10 7.53 -10.71
C LYS A 151 14.57 7.55 -12.15
N ALA A 152 14.50 8.74 -12.75
CA ALA A 152 13.98 8.95 -14.10
C ALA A 152 14.80 8.24 -15.19
N ASP A 153 16.06 7.91 -14.91
CA ASP A 153 16.93 7.07 -15.75
C ASP A 153 16.70 5.56 -15.54
N GLY A 154 15.72 5.18 -14.72
CA GLY A 154 15.41 3.79 -14.40
C GLY A 154 16.38 3.14 -13.41
N SER A 155 17.31 3.89 -12.80
CA SER A 155 18.19 3.36 -11.75
C SER A 155 17.49 3.33 -10.39
N VAL A 156 17.88 2.43 -9.48
CA VAL A 156 17.37 2.37 -8.11
C VAL A 156 18.42 2.74 -7.07
N VAL A 157 18.01 3.52 -6.07
CA VAL A 157 18.81 3.87 -4.88
C VAL A 157 18.11 3.29 -3.66
N THR A 158 18.82 2.56 -2.79
CA THR A 158 18.26 1.98 -1.57
C THR A 158 18.93 2.54 -0.31
N TRP A 159 18.18 2.63 0.79
CA TRP A 159 18.71 3.01 2.11
C TRP A 159 17.83 2.48 3.24
N GLY A 160 18.29 2.63 4.48
CA GLY A 160 17.65 2.07 5.68
C GLY A 160 18.29 0.77 6.14
N HIS A 161 17.53 -0.05 6.86
CA HIS A 161 18.06 -1.27 7.47
C HIS A 161 18.55 -2.28 6.42
N ALA A 162 19.78 -2.78 6.61
CA ALA A 162 20.48 -3.58 5.62
C ALA A 162 19.72 -4.87 5.28
N GLU A 163 19.28 -5.62 6.29
CA GLU A 163 18.58 -6.91 6.13
C GLU A 163 17.16 -6.74 5.55
N SER A 164 16.60 -5.54 5.68
CA SER A 164 15.29 -5.19 5.12
C SER A 164 15.40 -4.69 3.67
N GLY A 165 16.58 -4.79 3.05
CA GLY A 165 16.81 -4.38 1.67
C GLY A 165 17.32 -2.95 1.49
N GLY A 166 17.69 -2.26 2.58
CA GLY A 166 18.42 -0.99 2.52
C GLY A 166 19.81 -1.15 1.88
N ASN A 167 20.41 -2.35 1.99
CA ASN A 167 21.62 -2.73 1.28
C ASN A 167 21.31 -3.59 0.05
N SER A 168 21.50 -3.02 -1.14
CA SER A 168 21.29 -3.69 -2.44
C SER A 168 22.61 -4.06 -3.16
N ARG A 169 23.76 -4.02 -2.48
CA ARG A 169 25.09 -4.17 -3.11
C ARG A 169 25.23 -5.43 -3.98
N LEU A 170 24.63 -6.55 -3.57
CA LEU A 170 24.70 -7.81 -4.32
C LEU A 170 23.94 -7.77 -5.65
N VAL A 171 22.93 -6.91 -5.77
CA VAL A 171 22.11 -6.75 -6.97
C VAL A 171 22.31 -5.39 -7.66
N ALA A 172 23.20 -4.54 -7.14
CA ALA A 172 23.44 -3.19 -7.66
C ALA A 172 23.73 -3.14 -9.18
N PRO A 173 24.51 -4.07 -9.79
CA PRO A 173 24.70 -4.08 -11.24
C PRO A 173 23.41 -4.31 -12.05
N LEU A 174 22.37 -4.88 -11.42
CA LEU A 174 21.08 -5.14 -12.05
C LEU A 174 20.08 -3.99 -11.84
N LEU A 175 20.42 -2.99 -11.03
CA LEU A 175 19.56 -1.87 -10.63
C LEU A 175 20.01 -0.52 -11.23
N THR A 176 20.87 -0.55 -12.24
CA THR A 176 21.47 0.66 -12.84
C THR A 176 20.56 1.37 -13.82
N GLU A 177 19.62 0.67 -14.45
CA GLU A 177 18.72 1.19 -15.47
C GLU A 177 17.52 0.27 -15.71
N GLY A 178 16.52 0.77 -16.43
CA GLY A 178 15.40 -0.02 -16.92
C GLY A 178 14.39 -0.46 -15.86
N ILE A 179 14.51 -0.05 -14.59
CA ILE A 179 13.50 -0.35 -13.57
C ILE A 179 12.26 0.52 -13.79
N VAL A 180 11.09 -0.12 -13.87
CA VAL A 180 9.79 0.55 -14.08
C VAL A 180 8.86 0.45 -12.86
N GLN A 181 9.09 -0.53 -11.99
CA GLN A 181 8.33 -0.72 -10.76
C GLN A 181 9.23 -1.25 -9.66
N VAL A 182 9.00 -0.80 -8.43
CA VAL A 182 9.52 -1.43 -7.21
C VAL A 182 8.35 -1.66 -6.26
N CYS A 183 8.29 -2.86 -5.70
CA CYS A 183 7.32 -3.27 -4.69
C CYS A 183 8.05 -3.85 -3.47
N GLY A 184 7.54 -3.56 -2.27
CA GLY A 184 8.08 -4.07 -1.02
C GLY A 184 7.14 -5.09 -0.35
N THR A 185 7.73 -6.05 0.35
CA THR A 185 7.09 -6.77 1.47
C THR A 185 7.48 -6.07 2.78
N ASP A 186 7.39 -6.70 3.95
CA ASP A 186 7.86 -6.05 5.20
C ASP A 186 9.39 -5.85 5.21
N MET A 187 10.17 -6.78 4.67
CA MET A 187 11.64 -6.74 4.77
C MET A 187 12.35 -7.12 3.47
N ALA A 188 11.67 -7.08 2.33
CA ALA A 188 12.28 -7.32 1.03
C ALA A 188 11.70 -6.41 -0.04
N PHE A 189 12.37 -6.39 -1.20
CA PHE A 189 11.94 -5.67 -2.39
C PHE A 189 12.02 -6.56 -3.62
N ALA A 190 11.16 -6.26 -4.58
CA ALA A 190 11.19 -6.77 -5.94
C ALA A 190 11.07 -5.60 -6.93
N ALA A 191 11.97 -5.55 -7.91
CA ALA A 191 11.96 -4.58 -9.00
C ALA A 191 11.58 -5.25 -10.31
N VAL A 192 10.66 -4.66 -11.06
CA VAL A 192 10.30 -5.06 -12.42
C VAL A 192 11.04 -4.18 -13.40
N LYS A 193 11.69 -4.80 -14.39
CA LYS A 193 12.36 -4.13 -15.49
C LYS A 193 11.45 -3.93 -16.68
N ALA A 194 11.79 -2.98 -17.55
CA ALA A 194 11.08 -2.70 -18.80
C ALA A 194 11.07 -3.91 -19.77
N ASP A 195 12.05 -4.80 -19.67
CA ASP A 195 12.09 -6.08 -20.42
C ASP A 195 11.20 -7.17 -19.80
N GLY A 196 10.54 -6.88 -18.68
CA GLY A 196 9.69 -7.81 -17.95
C GLY A 196 10.44 -8.81 -17.07
N SER A 197 11.75 -8.64 -16.85
CA SER A 197 12.50 -9.41 -15.86
C SER A 197 12.35 -8.83 -14.44
N VAL A 198 12.60 -9.66 -13.41
CA VAL A 198 12.48 -9.26 -12.00
C VAL A 198 13.79 -9.43 -11.24
N VAL A 199 14.12 -8.45 -10.42
CA VAL A 199 15.26 -8.48 -9.48
C VAL A 199 14.73 -8.40 -8.05
N THR A 200 15.18 -9.29 -7.17
CA THR A 200 14.74 -9.31 -5.75
C THR A 200 15.92 -9.15 -4.80
N TRP A 201 15.71 -8.50 -3.66
CA TRP A 201 16.71 -8.37 -2.59
C TRP A 201 16.08 -8.12 -1.22
N GLY A 202 16.90 -8.17 -0.17
CA GLY A 202 16.46 -8.09 1.23
C GLY A 202 16.26 -9.47 1.85
N SER A 203 15.42 -9.54 2.87
CA SER A 203 15.21 -10.74 3.69
C SER A 203 14.69 -11.91 2.85
N ALA A 204 15.42 -13.02 2.83
CA ALA A 204 15.04 -14.21 2.06
C ALA A 204 13.67 -14.78 2.48
N ILE A 205 13.37 -14.78 3.79
CA ILE A 205 12.09 -15.28 4.33
C ILE A 205 10.89 -14.38 3.96
N HIS A 206 11.12 -13.12 3.62
CA HIS A 206 10.10 -12.16 3.17
C HIS A 206 10.09 -12.00 1.64
N GLY A 207 10.74 -12.91 0.89
CA GLY A 207 10.72 -12.89 -0.58
C GLY A 207 11.90 -12.18 -1.25
N GLY A 208 12.94 -11.81 -0.50
CA GLY A 208 14.19 -11.26 -1.06
C GLY A 208 14.98 -12.27 -1.90
N ASN A 209 14.69 -13.56 -1.76
CA ASN A 209 15.26 -14.64 -2.57
C ASN A 209 14.18 -15.26 -3.48
N SER A 210 14.34 -15.09 -4.80
CA SER A 210 13.47 -15.64 -5.84
C SER A 210 14.14 -16.76 -6.67
N SER A 211 15.28 -17.32 -6.22
CA SER A 211 16.07 -18.26 -7.02
C SER A 211 15.29 -19.51 -7.46
N ALA A 212 14.35 -19.99 -6.65
CA ALA A 212 13.50 -21.15 -6.96
C ALA A 212 12.55 -20.91 -8.14
N VAL A 213 12.24 -19.66 -8.46
CA VAL A 213 11.35 -19.26 -9.55
C VAL A 213 12.04 -18.38 -10.61
N ALA A 214 13.36 -18.22 -10.52
CA ALA A 214 14.14 -17.35 -11.40
C ALA A 214 13.91 -17.61 -12.90
N PRO A 215 13.79 -18.86 -13.39
CA PRO A 215 13.49 -19.12 -14.81
C PRO A 215 12.14 -18.57 -15.30
N LEU A 216 11.20 -18.31 -14.38
CA LEU A 216 9.87 -17.77 -14.71
C LEU A 216 9.83 -16.24 -14.68
N LEU A 217 10.89 -15.61 -14.15
CA LEU A 217 11.02 -14.18 -13.88
C LEU A 217 12.03 -13.48 -14.81
N THR A 218 12.45 -14.14 -15.90
CA THR A 218 13.39 -13.58 -16.88
C THR A 218 12.74 -12.65 -17.88
N GLU A 219 11.43 -12.74 -18.08
CA GLU A 219 10.67 -11.91 -19.03
C GLU A 219 9.16 -11.98 -18.77
N GLY A 220 8.43 -11.04 -19.37
CA GLY A 220 6.98 -11.05 -19.44
C GLY A 220 6.25 -10.68 -18.16
N VAL A 221 6.94 -10.34 -17.07
CA VAL A 221 6.30 -9.79 -15.86
C VAL A 221 5.88 -8.34 -16.12
N VAL A 222 4.63 -8.03 -15.85
CA VAL A 222 4.06 -6.66 -16.03
C VAL A 222 3.81 -5.96 -14.71
N GLN A 223 3.63 -6.71 -13.63
CA GLN A 223 3.35 -6.16 -12.31
C GLN A 223 3.81 -7.12 -11.22
N VAL A 224 4.35 -6.57 -10.12
CA VAL A 224 4.57 -7.30 -8.87
C VAL A 224 3.76 -6.65 -7.74
N CYS A 225 3.17 -7.50 -6.90
CA CYS A 225 2.46 -7.13 -5.69
C CYS A 225 3.04 -7.90 -4.49
N GLY A 226 3.16 -7.23 -3.34
CA GLY A 226 3.62 -7.82 -2.09
C GLY A 226 2.48 -8.08 -1.11
N SER A 227 2.63 -9.15 -0.32
CA SER A 227 2.05 -9.26 1.02
C SER A 227 3.09 -8.79 2.04
N CYS A 228 2.87 -9.00 3.34
CA CYS A 228 3.89 -8.70 4.34
C CYS A 228 5.10 -9.67 4.22
N TRP A 229 4.95 -10.85 3.59
CA TRP A 229 5.95 -11.94 3.61
C TRP A 229 6.26 -12.60 2.26
N ALA A 230 5.54 -12.25 1.21
CA ALA A 230 5.64 -12.92 -0.09
C ALA A 230 5.32 -11.95 -1.23
N PHE A 231 5.65 -12.36 -2.44
CA PHE A 231 5.34 -11.63 -3.66
C PHE A 231 4.52 -12.49 -4.62
N ALA A 232 3.72 -11.81 -5.44
CA ALA A 232 3.04 -12.36 -6.60
C ALA A 232 3.31 -11.46 -7.81
N ALA A 233 3.83 -12.05 -8.88
CA ALA A 233 4.05 -11.40 -10.17
C ALA A 233 2.95 -11.80 -11.15
N ILE A 234 2.36 -10.81 -11.83
CA ILE A 234 1.45 -11.01 -12.96
C ILE A 234 2.27 -10.92 -14.23
N LYS A 235 2.11 -11.89 -15.12
CA LYS A 235 2.72 -11.89 -16.45
C LYS A 235 1.76 -11.35 -17.50
N ALA A 236 2.30 -10.94 -18.65
CA ALA A 236 1.54 -10.36 -19.76
C ALA A 236 0.50 -11.33 -20.36
N ASP A 237 0.71 -12.64 -20.21
CA ASP A 237 -0.25 -13.69 -20.58
C ASP A 237 -1.36 -13.90 -19.53
N GLY A 238 -1.34 -13.14 -18.43
CA GLY A 238 -2.26 -13.25 -17.32
C GLY A 238 -1.98 -14.43 -16.38
N SER A 239 -0.82 -15.09 -16.49
CA SER A 239 -0.36 -16.08 -15.51
C SER A 239 0.25 -15.40 -14.26
N VAL A 240 0.31 -16.13 -13.15
CA VAL A 240 0.88 -15.63 -11.88
C VAL A 240 2.02 -16.51 -11.36
N VAL A 241 3.13 -15.88 -10.99
CA VAL A 241 4.27 -16.51 -10.32
C VAL A 241 4.36 -16.01 -8.88
N THR A 242 4.54 -16.89 -7.91
CA THR A 242 4.63 -16.53 -6.48
C THR A 242 5.94 -16.99 -5.85
N TRP A 243 6.44 -16.24 -4.86
CA TRP A 243 7.62 -16.62 -4.07
C TRP A 243 7.63 -15.92 -2.69
N GLY A 244 8.54 -16.34 -1.81
CA GLY A 244 8.62 -15.87 -0.42
C GLY A 244 8.06 -16.90 0.56
N SER A 245 7.49 -16.46 1.68
CA SER A 245 6.94 -17.38 2.68
C SER A 245 5.82 -18.24 2.10
N ALA A 246 6.03 -19.56 2.08
CA ALA A 246 5.06 -20.51 1.53
C ALA A 246 3.70 -20.44 2.24
N ILE A 247 3.69 -20.20 3.55
CA ILE A 247 2.46 -20.11 4.36
C ILE A 247 1.70 -18.82 4.05
N TYR A 248 2.41 -17.74 3.72
CA TYR A 248 1.84 -16.40 3.56
C TYR A 248 1.72 -15.96 2.09
N GLY A 249 1.50 -16.92 1.20
CA GLY A 249 1.16 -16.67 -0.20
C GLY A 249 2.30 -16.88 -1.21
N GLY A 250 3.51 -17.20 -0.74
CA GLY A 250 4.65 -17.54 -1.60
C GLY A 250 4.57 -18.93 -2.24
N ASN A 251 3.55 -19.72 -1.89
CA ASN A 251 3.21 -20.99 -2.53
C ASN A 251 1.74 -20.95 -3.00
N SER A 252 1.54 -20.91 -4.31
CA SER A 252 0.21 -20.94 -4.95
C SER A 252 -0.14 -22.30 -5.58
N SER A 253 0.58 -23.38 -5.26
CA SER A 253 0.40 -24.68 -5.93
C SER A 253 -1.02 -25.25 -5.84
N ALA A 254 -1.71 -25.01 -4.72
CA ALA A 254 -3.10 -25.45 -4.50
C ALA A 254 -4.11 -24.78 -5.47
N VAL A 255 -3.76 -23.64 -6.06
CA VAL A 255 -4.60 -22.89 -7.01
C VAL A 255 -3.91 -22.68 -8.36
N ALA A 256 -2.82 -23.39 -8.65
CA ALA A 256 -1.99 -23.14 -9.83
C ALA A 256 -2.79 -23.23 -11.14
N ALA A 257 -3.71 -24.18 -11.26
CA ALA A 257 -4.57 -24.35 -12.44
C ALA A 257 -5.51 -23.15 -12.70
N LEU A 258 -5.77 -22.32 -11.69
CA LEU A 258 -6.60 -21.12 -11.81
C LEU A 258 -5.78 -19.85 -12.09
N LEU A 259 -4.45 -19.96 -12.04
CA LEU A 259 -3.49 -18.86 -12.16
C LEU A 259 -2.61 -18.98 -13.43
N THR A 260 -3.00 -19.85 -14.38
CA THR A 260 -2.25 -20.04 -15.63
C THR A 260 -2.55 -18.96 -16.68
N GLU A 261 -3.68 -18.27 -16.58
CA GLU A 261 -4.10 -17.23 -17.52
C GLU A 261 -5.23 -16.37 -16.96
N GLY A 262 -5.46 -15.22 -17.60
CA GLY A 262 -6.63 -14.38 -17.37
C GLY A 262 -6.63 -13.59 -16.06
N VAL A 263 -5.57 -13.63 -15.25
CA VAL A 263 -5.43 -12.73 -14.09
C VAL A 263 -5.10 -11.33 -14.57
N VAL A 264 -5.87 -10.35 -14.11
CA VAL A 264 -5.71 -8.93 -14.47
C VAL A 264 -5.24 -8.07 -13.31
N GLN A 265 -5.46 -8.54 -12.07
CA GLN A 265 -5.05 -7.82 -10.87
C GLN A 265 -4.78 -8.81 -9.74
N VAL A 266 -3.78 -8.50 -8.91
CA VAL A 266 -3.50 -9.19 -7.65
C VAL A 266 -3.45 -8.17 -6.52
N CYS A 267 -4.13 -8.46 -5.42
CA CYS A 267 -4.11 -7.68 -4.19
C CYS A 267 -3.59 -8.57 -3.06
N GLY A 268 -2.58 -8.08 -2.32
CA GLY A 268 -2.09 -8.72 -1.10
C GLY A 268 -2.72 -8.09 0.14
N ASN A 269 -2.97 -8.91 1.16
CA ASN A 269 -3.01 -8.45 2.54
C ASN A 269 -1.71 -8.84 3.24
N CYS A 270 -1.63 -8.86 4.58
CA CYS A 270 -0.37 -9.25 5.22
C CYS A 270 0.00 -10.73 5.02
N TYR A 271 -0.98 -11.63 4.90
CA TYR A 271 -0.75 -13.08 5.01
C TYR A 271 -1.29 -13.89 3.83
N ALA A 272 -1.93 -13.25 2.86
CA ALA A 272 -2.62 -13.89 1.75
C ALA A 272 -2.71 -12.95 0.54
N PHE A 273 -3.13 -13.52 -0.60
CA PHE A 273 -3.41 -12.82 -1.84
C PHE A 273 -4.80 -13.16 -2.37
N ALA A 274 -5.35 -12.23 -3.14
CA ALA A 274 -6.54 -12.39 -3.95
C ALA A 274 -6.27 -11.87 -5.37
N ALA A 275 -6.52 -12.69 -6.39
CA ALA A 275 -6.42 -12.35 -7.80
C ALA A 275 -7.81 -12.14 -8.39
N ILE A 276 -7.98 -11.08 -9.17
CA ILE A 276 -9.16 -10.84 -10.01
C ILE A 276 -8.81 -11.31 -11.42
N LYS A 277 -9.69 -12.11 -12.01
CA LYS A 277 -9.59 -12.55 -13.40
C LYS A 277 -10.40 -11.64 -14.34
N ALA A 278 -10.12 -11.70 -15.63
CA ALA A 278 -10.78 -10.88 -16.66
C ALA A 278 -12.30 -11.12 -16.75
N ASP A 279 -12.79 -12.29 -16.34
CA ASP A 279 -14.22 -12.62 -16.21
C ASP A 279 -14.86 -12.06 -14.93
N GLY A 280 -14.09 -11.35 -14.09
CA GLY A 280 -14.54 -10.82 -12.81
C GLY A 280 -14.64 -11.87 -11.70
N SER A 281 -14.11 -13.08 -11.89
CA SER A 281 -13.98 -14.08 -10.83
C SER A 281 -12.76 -13.81 -9.94
N VAL A 282 -12.79 -14.32 -8.70
CA VAL A 282 -11.70 -14.15 -7.72
C VAL A 282 -11.11 -15.48 -7.25
N VAL A 283 -9.79 -15.55 -7.22
CA VAL A 283 -9.02 -16.68 -6.66
C VAL A 283 -8.18 -16.17 -5.48
N SER A 284 -8.22 -16.86 -4.33
CA SER A 284 -7.41 -16.51 -3.17
C SER A 284 -6.45 -17.63 -2.75
N TRP A 285 -5.30 -17.27 -2.18
CA TRP A 285 -4.35 -18.23 -1.61
C TRP A 285 -3.51 -17.60 -0.49
N GLY A 286 -2.76 -18.42 0.25
CA GLY A 286 -1.99 -18.02 1.43
C GLY A 286 -2.64 -18.49 2.74
N ASP A 287 -2.49 -17.74 3.82
CA ASP A 287 -3.03 -18.14 5.12
C ASP A 287 -4.56 -18.21 5.09
N ALA A 288 -5.10 -19.39 5.40
CA ALA A 288 -6.53 -19.66 5.28
C ALA A 288 -7.38 -18.78 6.21
N LYS A 289 -6.88 -18.46 7.41
CA LYS A 289 -7.60 -17.63 8.39
C LYS A 289 -7.61 -16.15 7.98
N SER A 290 -6.63 -15.74 7.20
CA SER A 290 -6.42 -14.37 6.74
C SER A 290 -6.97 -14.11 5.33
N GLY A 291 -7.92 -14.93 4.86
CA GLY A 291 -8.56 -14.73 3.55
C GLY A 291 -7.89 -15.47 2.39
N GLY A 292 -6.86 -16.29 2.65
CA GLY A 292 -6.31 -17.21 1.65
C GLY A 292 -7.28 -18.33 1.23
N ASN A 293 -8.35 -18.56 2.02
CA ASN A 293 -9.43 -19.48 1.67
C ASN A 293 -10.77 -18.72 1.54
N SER A 294 -11.26 -18.58 0.30
CA SER A 294 -12.53 -17.95 -0.03
C SER A 294 -13.69 -18.93 -0.25
N ARG A 295 -13.53 -20.24 0.07
CA ARG A 295 -14.51 -21.29 -0.28
C ARG A 295 -15.94 -21.00 0.20
N LEU A 296 -16.09 -20.38 1.36
CA LEU A 296 -17.41 -20.04 1.93
C LEU A 296 -18.15 -18.95 1.14
N VAL A 297 -17.41 -18.08 0.45
CA VAL A 297 -17.96 -16.98 -0.37
C VAL A 297 -17.75 -17.19 -1.86
N ALA A 298 -17.17 -18.33 -2.28
CA ALA A 298 -16.89 -18.64 -3.67
C ALA A 298 -18.09 -18.47 -4.61
N PRO A 299 -19.34 -18.85 -4.25
CA PRO A 299 -20.51 -18.61 -5.11
C PRO A 299 -20.80 -17.13 -5.39
N LEU A 300 -20.28 -16.21 -4.57
CA LEU A 300 -20.45 -14.76 -4.73
C LEU A 300 -19.29 -14.10 -5.50
N LEU A 301 -18.23 -14.88 -5.78
CA LEU A 301 -16.97 -14.42 -6.37
C LEU A 301 -16.72 -15.04 -7.76
N THR A 302 -17.76 -15.57 -8.42
CA THR A 302 -17.63 -16.22 -9.74
C THR A 302 -17.61 -15.22 -10.89
N GLU A 303 -18.10 -14.01 -10.71
CA GLU A 303 -18.17 -12.98 -11.74
C GLU A 303 -18.42 -11.59 -11.15
N GLY A 304 -18.22 -10.56 -11.97
CA GLY A 304 -18.65 -9.19 -11.68
C GLY A 304 -17.84 -8.46 -10.61
N VAL A 305 -16.78 -9.05 -10.05
CA VAL A 305 -15.85 -8.33 -9.16
C VAL A 305 -15.00 -7.37 -9.99
N VAL A 306 -14.98 -6.10 -9.58
CA VAL A 306 -14.22 -5.03 -10.25
C VAL A 306 -13.01 -4.57 -9.44
N GLN A 307 -13.03 -4.80 -8.12
CA GLN A 307 -11.95 -4.39 -7.23
C GLN A 307 -11.90 -5.30 -6.01
N VAL A 308 -10.69 -5.56 -5.52
CA VAL A 308 -10.43 -6.21 -4.23
C VAL A 308 -9.48 -5.32 -3.42
N CYS A 309 -9.81 -5.14 -2.15
CA CYS A 309 -9.01 -4.44 -1.16
C CYS A 309 -8.67 -5.37 0.00
N GLY A 310 -7.42 -5.35 0.46
CA GLY A 310 -6.98 -6.06 1.67
C GLY A 310 -7.04 -5.17 2.91
N SER A 311 -7.39 -5.76 4.05
CA SER A 311 -6.96 -5.27 5.37
C SER A 311 -5.66 -5.99 5.74
N TRP A 312 -5.30 -6.16 7.02
CA TRP A 312 -4.22 -7.10 7.35
C TRP A 312 -4.63 -8.57 7.30
N TRP A 313 -5.89 -8.85 7.64
CA TRP A 313 -6.36 -10.23 7.91
C TRP A 313 -7.53 -10.65 7.03
N ALA A 314 -8.02 -9.79 6.15
CA ALA A 314 -9.21 -10.05 5.37
C ALA A 314 -9.14 -9.35 4.01
N PHE A 315 -10.14 -9.65 3.18
CA PHE A 315 -10.38 -8.99 1.91
C PHE A 315 -11.83 -8.52 1.83
N ALA A 316 -12.03 -7.47 1.03
CA ALA A 316 -13.33 -7.01 0.58
C ALA A 316 -13.30 -6.83 -0.95
N ALA A 317 -14.23 -7.46 -1.64
CA ALA A 317 -14.45 -7.33 -3.07
C ALA A 317 -15.66 -6.43 -3.33
N ILE A 318 -15.52 -5.48 -4.26
CA ILE A 318 -16.62 -4.67 -4.79
C ILE A 318 -17.01 -5.25 -6.14
N LYS A 319 -18.31 -5.45 -6.34
CA LYS A 319 -18.88 -5.90 -7.62
C LYS A 319 -19.40 -4.72 -8.44
N ALA A 320 -19.54 -4.92 -9.75
CA ALA A 320 -20.04 -3.91 -10.69
C ALA A 320 -21.46 -3.43 -10.37
N ASP A 321 -22.26 -4.26 -9.69
CA ASP A 321 -23.59 -3.91 -9.18
C ASP A 321 -23.56 -3.07 -7.89
N GLY A 322 -22.36 -2.75 -7.38
CA GLY A 322 -22.16 -2.02 -6.13
C GLY A 322 -22.39 -2.85 -4.87
N SER A 323 -22.50 -4.17 -4.99
CA SER A 323 -22.50 -5.08 -3.83
C SER A 323 -21.08 -5.36 -3.35
N VAL A 324 -20.94 -5.71 -2.06
CA VAL A 324 -19.65 -6.01 -1.43
C VAL A 324 -19.64 -7.41 -0.82
N VAL A 325 -18.56 -8.14 -1.07
CA VAL A 325 -18.30 -9.47 -0.49
C VAL A 325 -17.04 -9.39 0.36
N THR A 326 -17.12 -9.77 1.64
CA THR A 326 -15.96 -9.80 2.55
C THR A 326 -15.63 -11.23 2.96
N TRP A 327 -14.34 -11.53 3.17
CA TRP A 327 -13.89 -12.83 3.69
C TRP A 327 -12.53 -12.73 4.40
N GLY A 328 -12.18 -13.77 5.16
CA GLY A 328 -11.02 -13.77 6.06
C GLY A 328 -11.37 -13.27 7.45
N GLY A 329 -10.37 -12.96 8.27
CA GLY A 329 -10.55 -12.44 9.62
C GLY A 329 -11.17 -13.44 10.60
N ALA A 330 -10.92 -14.74 10.44
CA ALA A 330 -11.57 -15.81 11.21
C ALA A 330 -11.34 -15.72 12.74
N ASN A 331 -10.36 -14.94 13.19
CA ASN A 331 -10.08 -14.69 14.60
C ASN A 331 -10.86 -13.47 15.17
N GLY A 332 -11.81 -12.91 14.42
CA GLY A 332 -12.60 -11.73 14.81
C GLY A 332 -11.91 -10.38 14.57
N TYR A 333 -10.72 -10.39 13.94
CA TYR A 333 -9.96 -9.19 13.59
C TYR A 333 -9.96 -8.98 12.06
N GLY A 334 -9.93 -7.74 11.58
CA GLY A 334 -9.66 -7.42 10.17
C GLY A 334 -10.86 -7.10 9.29
N GLY A 335 -12.09 -7.10 9.81
CA GLY A 335 -13.29 -6.68 9.07
C GLY A 335 -13.83 -7.69 8.05
N GLY A 336 -13.41 -8.96 8.12
CA GLY A 336 -13.90 -10.01 7.22
C GLY A 336 -15.34 -10.45 7.47
N ASP A 337 -15.84 -10.30 8.70
CA ASP A 337 -17.25 -10.51 9.06
C ASP A 337 -18.03 -9.19 8.87
N SER A 338 -18.86 -9.15 7.82
CA SER A 338 -19.74 -8.02 7.51
C SER A 338 -21.22 -8.32 7.83
N SER A 339 -21.53 -9.42 8.52
CA SER A 339 -22.91 -9.86 8.78
C SER A 339 -23.79 -8.77 9.41
N ALA A 340 -23.23 -7.99 10.34
CA ALA A 340 -23.92 -6.89 11.02
C ALA A 340 -24.35 -5.74 10.10
N VAL A 341 -23.70 -5.59 8.94
CA VAL A 341 -23.96 -4.52 7.96
C VAL A 341 -24.33 -5.07 6.57
N ALA A 342 -24.53 -6.38 6.43
CA ALA A 342 -24.82 -7.03 5.15
C ALA A 342 -25.99 -6.39 4.37
N PRO A 343 -27.11 -5.97 5.00
CA PRO A 343 -28.19 -5.28 4.28
C PRO A 343 -27.78 -3.95 3.64
N LEU A 344 -26.71 -3.31 4.12
CA LEU A 344 -26.20 -2.04 3.58
C LEU A 344 -25.23 -2.25 2.40
N LEU A 345 -24.73 -3.47 2.22
CA LEU A 345 -23.68 -3.83 1.27
C LEU A 345 -24.21 -4.54 0.01
N THR A 346 -25.53 -4.56 -0.21
CA THR A 346 -26.14 -5.26 -1.35
C THR A 346 -26.12 -4.47 -2.65
N GLU A 347 -25.96 -3.14 -2.59
CA GLU A 347 -25.93 -2.25 -3.75
C GLU A 347 -25.43 -0.86 -3.38
N GLY A 348 -25.05 -0.07 -4.40
CA GLY A 348 -24.75 1.35 -4.27
C GLY A 348 -23.41 1.68 -3.60
N VAL A 349 -22.60 0.68 -3.27
CA VAL A 349 -21.21 0.91 -2.83
C VAL A 349 -20.37 1.23 -4.06
N VAL A 350 -19.70 2.38 -4.04
CA VAL A 350 -18.81 2.84 -5.12
C VAL A 350 -17.34 2.69 -4.78
N GLN A 351 -17.01 2.53 -3.49
CA GLN A 351 -15.63 2.39 -3.03
C GLN A 351 -15.56 1.64 -1.71
N VAL A 352 -14.51 0.84 -1.55
CA VAL A 352 -14.12 0.18 -0.29
C VAL A 352 -12.66 0.48 0.00
N CYS A 353 -12.39 0.93 1.22
CA CYS A 353 -11.05 1.23 1.72
C CYS A 353 -10.72 0.30 2.88
N GLY A 354 -9.53 -0.32 2.85
CA GLY A 354 -9.01 -1.11 3.95
C GLY A 354 -8.10 -0.30 4.87
N SER A 355 -8.18 -0.59 6.17
CA SER A 355 -7.19 -0.24 7.18
C SER A 355 -6.50 -1.52 7.67
N CYS A 356 -5.62 -1.42 8.67
CA CYS A 356 -5.05 -2.61 9.30
C CYS A 356 -6.11 -3.57 9.87
N ALA A 357 -7.22 -3.05 10.41
CA ALA A 357 -8.16 -3.83 11.20
C ALA A 357 -9.60 -3.86 10.68
N ALA A 358 -9.95 -3.01 9.71
CA ALA A 358 -11.34 -2.84 9.25
C ALA A 358 -11.43 -2.34 7.82
N PHE A 359 -12.63 -2.48 7.24
CA PHE A 359 -13.01 -1.86 5.97
C PHE A 359 -14.03 -0.73 6.17
N ALA A 360 -13.97 0.27 5.30
CA ALA A 360 -15.01 1.28 5.15
C ALA A 360 -15.58 1.18 3.73
N ALA A 361 -16.91 1.18 3.60
CA ALA A 361 -17.62 1.22 2.33
C ALA A 361 -18.28 2.59 2.15
N ILE A 362 -18.10 3.18 0.97
CA ILE A 362 -18.67 4.49 0.61
C ILE A 362 -19.81 4.23 -0.38
N LYS A 363 -21.01 4.72 -0.05
CA LYS A 363 -22.19 4.65 -0.92
C LYS A 363 -22.39 5.96 -1.66
N ALA A 364 -22.88 5.86 -2.90
CA ALA A 364 -23.39 7.00 -3.66
C ALA A 364 -24.86 7.30 -3.30
#